data_AF-A0A815J0P3-F1
#
_entry.id   AF-A0A815J0P3-F1
#
_cell.length_a   1.000
_cell.length_b   1.000
_cell.length_c   1.000
_cell.angle_alpha   90.00
_cell.angle_beta   90.00
_cell.angle_gamma   90.00
#
_symmetry.space_group_name_H-M   'P 1'
#
loop_
_entity.id
_entity.type
_entity.pdbx_description
1 polymer ?
#
loop_
_entity_poly.entity_id
_entity_poly.type
_entity_poly.pdbx_seq_one_letter_code
_entity_poly.pdbx_strand_id
1 'polypeptide(L)'
;MKKLIEQFQDYACIDVIYDFDRTVQIKSFTERHSNKMTTKQTYELTELSELPSGYDYDQFISINRAAIAILIRNCWLKMVQQIPKNKIFIVAGPDTKTFQLTNNNVIESTDLACNQSEADTRMFVHVNHISHNSKYAQIVLKVTDIDIVVLAVGYANQFQNELIVNSSPSPTNQKFINCSKLSNECRTRHKIKPKLFILHALSGCDSTSFIRNVSKKKHLKHL
;
A
#
# COMPACT_ATOMS: atom_id res chain seq x y z
N MET A 1 -17.21 1.30 9.56
CA MET A 1 -16.75 -0.10 9.48
C MET A 1 -17.69 -1.01 8.69
N LYS A 2 -19.00 -1.07 8.99
CA LYS A 2 -19.98 -1.89 8.21
C LYS A 2 -19.85 -1.75 6.69
N LYS A 3 -19.88 -0.51 6.16
CA LYS A 3 -19.68 -0.23 4.73
C LYS A 3 -18.35 -0.76 4.15
N LEU A 4 -17.29 -0.79 4.95
CA LEU A 4 -15.98 -1.32 4.52
C LEU A 4 -15.98 -2.85 4.53
N ILE A 5 -16.58 -3.47 5.55
CA ILE A 5 -16.76 -4.93 5.61
C ILE A 5 -17.62 -5.41 4.44
N GLU A 6 -18.70 -4.69 4.12
CA GLU A 6 -19.54 -4.93 2.94
C GLU A 6 -18.73 -4.83 1.64
N GLN A 7 -17.87 -3.80 1.52
CA GLN A 7 -17.03 -3.62 0.33
C GLN A 7 -16.04 -4.76 0.11
N PHE A 8 -15.59 -5.42 1.17
CA PHE A 8 -14.62 -6.52 1.11
C PHE A 8 -15.23 -7.89 1.44
N GLN A 9 -16.55 -8.03 1.30
CA GLN A 9 -17.27 -9.26 1.63
C GLN A 9 -16.78 -10.50 0.86
N ASP A 10 -16.17 -10.32 -0.31
CA ASP A 10 -15.69 -11.42 -1.16
C ASP A 10 -14.28 -11.90 -0.78
N TYR A 11 -13.56 -11.17 0.09
CA TYR A 11 -12.16 -11.46 0.44
C TYR A 11 -12.05 -12.17 1.78
N ALA A 12 -11.43 -13.35 1.83
CA ALA A 12 -11.28 -14.11 3.08
C ALA A 12 -10.32 -13.44 4.08
N CYS A 13 -9.24 -12.85 3.57
CA CYS A 13 -8.24 -12.09 4.34
C CYS A 13 -8.12 -10.68 3.76
N ILE A 14 -8.03 -9.68 4.63
CA ILE A 14 -7.94 -8.27 4.26
C ILE A 14 -6.79 -7.63 5.01
N ASP A 15 -5.77 -7.21 4.27
CA ASP A 15 -4.57 -6.58 4.81
C ASP A 15 -4.65 -5.07 4.59
N VAL A 16 -4.66 -4.30 5.67
CA VAL A 16 -4.66 -2.83 5.69
C VAL A 16 -3.28 -2.37 6.13
N ILE A 17 -2.60 -1.63 5.26
CA ILE A 17 -1.17 -1.31 5.40
C ILE A 17 -1.02 0.20 5.40
N TYR A 18 -0.38 0.72 6.44
CA TYR A 18 -0.10 2.15 6.59
C TYR A 18 1.38 2.45 6.34
N ASP A 19 1.64 3.66 5.84
CA ASP A 19 2.98 4.24 5.83
C ASP A 19 3.51 4.42 7.26
N PHE A 20 4.82 4.26 7.40
CA PHE A 20 5.57 4.60 8.59
C PHE A 20 6.43 5.83 8.34
N ASP A 21 5.96 6.96 8.85
CA ASP A 21 6.63 8.23 8.67
C ASP A 21 7.87 8.31 9.58
N ARG A 22 9.06 8.13 8.99
CA ARG A 22 10.32 8.37 9.70
C ARG A 22 10.75 9.81 9.49
N THR A 23 11.20 10.45 10.58
CA THR A 23 11.72 11.83 10.60
C THR A 23 12.94 12.08 9.69
N VAL A 24 13.54 11.04 9.10
CA VAL A 24 14.71 11.14 8.22
C VAL A 24 14.45 10.39 6.92
N GLN A 25 13.89 11.09 5.93
CA GLN A 25 13.70 10.59 4.57
C GLN A 25 14.07 11.64 3.52
N ILE A 26 14.38 11.21 2.30
CA ILE A 26 14.63 12.11 1.17
C ILE A 26 13.40 13.00 0.91
N LYS A 27 12.18 12.44 1.01
CA LYS A 27 10.91 13.20 0.95
C LYS A 27 10.84 14.28 2.05
N SER A 28 11.25 13.94 3.28
CA SER A 28 11.34 14.92 4.38
C SER A 28 12.39 16.02 4.15
N PHE A 29 13.41 15.79 3.31
CA PHE A 29 14.40 16.80 2.94
C PHE A 29 13.83 17.79 1.92
N THR A 30 13.11 17.29 0.91
CA THR A 30 12.40 18.14 -0.07
C THR A 30 11.29 18.96 0.57
N GLU A 31 10.54 18.39 1.52
CA GLU A 31 9.52 19.11 2.28
C GLU A 31 10.10 20.18 3.22
N ARG A 32 11.28 19.92 3.79
CA ARG A 32 12.05 20.90 4.59
C ARG A 32 12.55 22.07 3.76
N HIS A 33 12.92 21.84 2.50
CA HIS A 33 13.37 22.91 1.60
C HIS A 33 12.22 23.74 1.02
N SER A 34 11.04 23.14 0.80
CA SER A 34 9.90 23.84 0.23
C SER A 34 9.09 24.64 1.26
N ASN A 35 9.14 24.29 2.54
CA ASN A 35 8.38 24.98 3.60
C ASN A 35 9.27 26.02 4.31
N LYS A 36 9.02 27.30 4.05
CA LYS A 36 9.40 28.40 4.97
C LYS A 36 8.93 28.01 6.39
N MET A 37 9.83 28.11 7.38
CA MET A 37 9.64 27.75 8.79
C MET A 37 8.28 28.18 9.36
N THR A 38 7.26 27.37 9.14
CA THR A 38 5.96 27.45 9.79
C THR A 38 5.90 26.24 10.70
N THR A 39 5.80 26.48 12.00
CA THR A 39 5.60 25.45 13.01
C THR A 39 4.30 24.72 12.71
N LYS A 40 4.39 23.58 12.02
CA LYS A 40 3.27 22.69 11.78
C LYS A 40 2.89 22.04 13.12
N GLN A 41 1.65 22.23 13.55
CA GLN A 41 1.15 21.66 14.80
C GLN A 41 0.87 20.17 14.59
N THR A 42 1.54 19.32 15.37
CA THR A 42 1.29 17.87 15.41
C THR A 42 0.44 17.55 16.63
N TYR A 43 -0.45 16.57 16.48
CA TYR A 43 -1.40 16.15 17.52
C TYR A 43 -1.17 14.69 17.91
N GLU A 44 -1.22 14.40 19.21
CA GLU A 44 -1.40 13.04 19.71
C GLU A 44 -2.89 12.73 19.74
N LEU A 45 -3.36 11.91 18.81
CA LEU A 45 -4.77 11.56 18.68
C LEU A 45 -5.07 10.23 19.38
N THR A 46 -6.06 10.24 20.27
CA THR A 46 -6.51 9.08 21.04
C THR A 46 -7.94 8.66 20.72
N GLU A 47 -8.78 9.61 20.32
CA GLU A 47 -10.19 9.38 20.00
C GLU A 47 -10.62 10.00 18.66
N LEU A 48 -11.62 9.41 18.01
CA LEU A 48 -12.17 9.92 16.74
C LEU A 48 -12.85 11.29 16.87
N SER A 49 -13.30 11.64 18.08
CA SER A 49 -13.88 12.94 18.43
C SER A 49 -12.87 14.08 18.34
N GLU A 50 -11.57 13.79 18.40
CA GLU A 50 -10.49 14.77 18.32
C GLU A 50 -10.14 15.15 16.86
N LEU A 51 -10.74 14.49 15.88
CA LEU A 51 -10.56 14.85 14.48
C LEU A 51 -11.32 16.16 14.17
N PRO A 52 -10.64 17.18 13.63
CA PRO A 52 -11.29 18.44 13.31
C PRO A 52 -12.33 18.26 12.20
N SER A 53 -13.47 18.92 12.32
CA SER A 53 -14.46 19.02 11.25
C SER A 53 -14.36 20.38 10.57
N GLY A 54 -14.10 20.46 9.25
CA GLY A 54 -14.16 21.72 8.51
C GLY A 54 -13.12 21.88 7.39
N TYR A 55 -12.92 23.13 6.97
CA TYR A 55 -12.15 23.51 5.78
C TYR A 55 -10.63 23.24 5.87
N ASP A 56 -10.08 23.04 7.06
CA ASP A 56 -8.64 22.73 7.25
C ASP A 56 -8.35 21.23 7.34
N TYR A 57 -9.33 20.37 7.07
CA TYR A 57 -9.20 18.92 7.23
C TYR A 57 -8.12 18.30 6.35
N ASP A 58 -7.97 18.76 5.09
CA ASP A 58 -6.94 18.25 4.18
C ASP A 58 -5.53 18.63 4.64
N GLN A 59 -5.36 19.86 5.12
CA GLN A 59 -4.10 20.30 5.70
C GLN A 59 -3.78 19.53 6.98
N PHE A 60 -4.77 19.35 7.85
CA PHE A 60 -4.64 18.56 9.07
C PHE A 60 -4.22 17.12 8.78
N ILE A 61 -4.87 16.45 7.81
CA ILE A 61 -4.50 15.10 7.37
C ILE A 61 -3.06 15.10 6.89
N SER A 62 -2.66 16.05 6.03
CA SER A 62 -1.32 16.07 5.46
C SER A 62 -0.22 16.14 6.52
N ILE A 63 -0.49 16.82 7.65
CA ILE A 63 0.46 17.01 8.75
C ILE A 63 0.43 15.83 9.73
N ASN A 64 -0.75 15.25 9.96
CA ASN A 64 -0.99 14.28 11.03
C ASN A 64 -1.23 12.84 10.53
N ARG A 65 -0.77 12.50 9.31
CA ARG A 65 -1.01 11.18 8.67
C ARG A 65 -0.69 10.01 9.60
N ALA A 66 0.49 10.03 10.23
CA ALA A 66 0.93 8.97 11.12
C ALA A 66 0.03 8.84 12.37
N ALA A 67 -0.29 9.97 13.03
CA ALA A 67 -1.17 9.97 14.21
C ALA A 67 -2.58 9.46 13.87
N ILE A 68 -3.12 9.88 12.72
CA ILE A 68 -4.41 9.40 12.22
C ILE A 68 -4.36 7.89 11.92
N ALA A 69 -3.28 7.39 11.32
CA ALA A 69 -3.12 5.97 11.07
C ALA A 69 -3.04 5.15 12.38
N ILE A 70 -2.36 5.66 13.42
CA ILE A 70 -2.34 5.03 14.75
C ILE A 70 -3.75 5.00 15.34
N LEU A 71 -4.47 6.12 15.29
CA LEU A 71 -5.84 6.22 15.77
C LEU A 71 -6.75 5.20 15.08
N ILE A 72 -6.73 5.16 13.75
CA ILE A 72 -7.56 4.23 12.97
C ILE A 72 -7.21 2.79 13.32
N ARG A 73 -5.92 2.42 13.41
CA ARG A 73 -5.51 1.09 13.88
C ARG A 73 -6.09 0.78 15.26
N ASN A 74 -5.98 1.69 16.22
CA ASN A 74 -6.49 1.47 17.57
C ASN A 74 -8.02 1.28 17.57
N CYS A 75 -8.75 1.97 16.68
CA CYS A 75 -10.16 1.71 16.46
C CYS A 75 -10.42 0.29 15.94
N TRP A 76 -9.61 -0.22 14.99
CA TRP A 76 -9.71 -1.61 14.52
C TRP A 76 -9.53 -2.61 15.66
N LEU A 77 -8.54 -2.41 16.54
CA LEU A 77 -8.27 -3.30 17.67
C LEU A 77 -9.45 -3.35 18.66
N LYS A 78 -10.13 -2.22 18.89
CA LYS A 78 -11.30 -2.13 19.79
C LYS A 78 -12.58 -2.73 19.19
N MET A 79 -12.62 -2.94 17.88
CA MET A 79 -13.84 -3.32 17.15
C MET A 79 -13.82 -4.76 16.62
N VAL A 80 -12.93 -5.62 17.12
CA VAL A 80 -12.82 -7.04 16.69
C VAL A 80 -14.11 -7.84 16.78
N GLN A 81 -15.05 -7.44 17.65
CA GLN A 81 -16.36 -8.09 17.77
C GLN A 81 -17.23 -7.91 16.51
N GLN A 82 -16.95 -6.88 15.71
CA GLN A 82 -17.67 -6.56 14.47
C GLN A 82 -17.09 -7.30 13.25
N ILE A 83 -15.93 -7.94 13.37
CA ILE A 83 -15.31 -8.71 12.29
C ILE A 83 -16.11 -10.00 12.08
N PRO A 84 -16.57 -10.33 10.86
CA PRO A 84 -17.27 -11.59 10.62
C PRO A 84 -16.40 -12.81 10.96
N LYS A 85 -17.01 -13.88 11.49
CA LYS A 85 -16.30 -15.09 11.98
C LYS A 85 -15.42 -15.78 10.91
N ASN A 86 -15.75 -15.61 9.63
CA ASN A 86 -15.05 -16.20 8.51
C ASN A 86 -14.03 -15.25 7.86
N LYS A 87 -13.68 -14.14 8.53
CA LYS A 87 -12.76 -13.12 8.01
C LYS A 87 -11.55 -12.96 8.91
N ILE A 88 -10.43 -12.71 8.27
CA ILE A 88 -9.18 -12.30 8.91
C ILE A 88 -8.88 -10.89 8.42
N PHE A 89 -8.57 -9.99 9.35
CA PHE A 89 -8.04 -8.67 9.03
C PHE A 89 -6.61 -8.61 9.54
N ILE A 90 -5.69 -8.08 8.74
CA ILE A 90 -4.33 -7.80 9.17
C ILE A 90 -4.13 -6.30 9.07
N VAL A 91 -3.71 -5.66 10.16
CA VAL A 91 -3.47 -4.21 10.21
C VAL A 91 -2.00 -3.98 10.50
N ALA A 92 -1.26 -3.49 9.50
CA ALA A 92 0.18 -3.29 9.56
C ALA A 92 0.55 -1.80 9.55
N GLY A 93 1.50 -1.43 10.40
CA GLY A 93 1.87 -0.02 10.57
C GLY A 93 0.84 0.75 11.40
N PRO A 94 0.98 2.08 11.52
CA PRO A 94 2.05 2.90 10.93
C PRO A 94 3.38 2.83 11.69
N ASP A 95 3.55 1.94 12.68
CA ASP A 95 4.86 1.66 13.31
C ASP A 95 5.43 0.32 12.80
N THR A 96 6.30 -0.35 13.57
CA THR A 96 6.83 -1.66 13.18
C THR A 96 5.87 -2.83 13.46
N LYS A 97 4.75 -2.58 14.16
CA LYS A 97 3.83 -3.61 14.61
C LYS A 97 2.79 -3.93 13.55
N THR A 98 2.38 -5.18 13.57
CA THR A 98 1.31 -5.72 12.74
C THR A 98 0.39 -6.56 13.62
N PHE A 99 -0.91 -6.42 13.45
CA PHE A 99 -1.91 -7.15 14.23
C PHE A 99 -2.82 -7.95 13.30
N GLN A 100 -2.99 -9.22 13.62
CA GLN A 100 -4.04 -10.07 13.06
C GLN A 100 -5.28 -9.97 13.94
N LEU A 101 -6.40 -9.64 13.31
CA LEU A 101 -7.70 -9.44 13.92
C LEU A 101 -8.67 -10.48 13.38
N THR A 102 -9.31 -11.19 14.29
CA THR A 102 -10.42 -12.11 14.00
C THR A 102 -11.56 -11.80 14.95
N ASN A 103 -12.74 -12.41 14.75
CA ASN A 103 -13.87 -12.17 15.63
C ASN A 103 -13.48 -12.42 17.10
N ASN A 104 -13.56 -11.37 17.93
CA ASN A 104 -13.20 -11.38 19.36
C ASN A 104 -11.73 -11.66 19.70
N ASN A 105 -10.80 -11.59 18.75
CA ASN A 105 -9.39 -11.90 19.03
C ASN A 105 -8.42 -10.98 18.29
N VAL A 106 -7.33 -10.62 18.98
CA VAL A 106 -6.23 -9.78 18.51
C VAL A 106 -4.94 -10.51 18.79
N ILE A 107 -4.14 -10.75 17.76
CA ILE A 107 -2.82 -11.37 17.85
C ILE A 107 -1.80 -10.42 17.22
N GLU A 108 -0.71 -10.11 17.91
CA GLU A 108 0.42 -9.40 17.30
C GLU A 108 1.19 -10.38 16.40
N SER A 109 1.34 -10.02 15.12
CA SER A 109 1.97 -10.84 14.08
C SER A 109 3.42 -10.42 13.91
N THR A 110 4.32 -11.08 14.63
CA THR A 110 5.76 -10.74 14.64
C THR A 110 6.47 -11.10 13.33
N ASP A 111 5.95 -12.08 12.62
CA ASP A 111 6.37 -12.51 11.27
C ASP A 111 6.07 -11.48 10.18
N LEU A 112 5.07 -10.62 10.39
CA LEU A 112 4.72 -9.50 9.53
C LEU A 112 5.21 -8.15 10.07
N ALA A 113 6.04 -8.16 11.11
CA ALA A 113 6.67 -6.94 11.62
C ALA A 113 7.63 -6.38 10.55
N CYS A 114 7.45 -5.12 10.17
CA CYS A 114 8.20 -4.51 9.10
C CYS A 114 8.70 -3.13 9.49
N ASN A 115 9.98 -2.87 9.22
CA ASN A 115 10.62 -1.59 9.50
C ASN A 115 10.65 -0.64 8.29
N GLN A 116 10.15 -1.07 7.13
CA GLN A 116 10.09 -0.27 5.92
C GLN A 116 9.21 0.96 6.13
N SER A 117 9.53 2.07 5.48
CA SER A 117 8.71 3.27 5.59
C SER A 117 7.42 3.13 4.79
N GLU A 118 7.55 2.82 3.50
CA GLU A 118 6.46 2.95 2.55
C GLU A 118 5.54 1.72 2.60
N ALA A 119 4.23 1.98 2.59
CA ALA A 119 3.18 0.98 2.54
C ALA A 119 3.34 0.07 1.31
N ASP A 120 3.79 0.61 0.19
CA ASP A 120 4.05 -0.12 -1.05
C ASP A 120 5.05 -1.27 -0.83
N THR A 121 6.16 -1.00 -0.17
CA THR A 121 7.17 -2.02 0.14
C THR A 121 6.66 -2.99 1.20
N ARG A 122 5.99 -2.49 2.25
CA ARG A 122 5.37 -3.33 3.28
C ARG A 122 4.37 -4.30 2.68
N MET A 123 3.58 -3.87 1.71
CA MET A 123 2.60 -4.69 1.03
C MET A 123 3.23 -5.90 0.35
N PHE A 124 4.42 -5.78 -0.24
CA PHE A 124 5.11 -6.95 -0.81
C PHE A 124 5.64 -7.92 0.25
N VAL A 125 5.88 -7.48 1.50
CA VAL A 125 6.14 -8.41 2.62
C VAL A 125 4.90 -9.26 2.89
N HIS A 126 3.72 -8.65 2.91
CA HIS A 126 2.44 -9.36 3.10
C HIS A 126 2.14 -10.29 1.92
N VAL A 127 2.37 -9.85 0.67
CA VAL A 127 2.23 -10.71 -0.52
C VAL A 127 3.12 -11.93 -0.40
N ASN A 128 4.39 -11.74 -0.01
CA ASN A 128 5.33 -12.84 0.17
C ASN A 128 4.88 -13.79 1.27
N HIS A 129 4.43 -13.27 2.41
CA HIS A 129 3.91 -14.06 3.52
C HIS A 129 2.69 -14.89 3.09
N ILE A 130 1.71 -14.27 2.44
CA ILE A 130 0.51 -14.95 1.92
C ILE A 130 0.91 -16.04 0.91
N SER A 131 1.90 -15.77 0.05
CA SER A 131 2.34 -16.73 -0.96
C SER A 131 3.01 -17.99 -0.39
N HIS A 132 3.56 -17.92 0.82
CA HIS A 132 4.22 -19.06 1.44
C HIS A 132 3.33 -19.76 2.49
N ASN A 133 2.45 -19.01 3.14
CA ASN A 133 1.74 -19.49 4.34
C ASN A 133 0.22 -19.67 4.15
N SER A 134 -0.33 -19.37 2.97
CA SER A 134 -1.76 -19.47 2.71
C SER A 134 -2.10 -20.39 1.54
N LYS A 135 -3.38 -20.78 1.46
CA LYS A 135 -3.95 -21.56 0.35
C LYS A 135 -4.71 -20.68 -0.66
N TYR A 136 -4.59 -19.36 -0.58
CA TYR A 136 -5.35 -18.47 -1.45
C TYR A 136 -4.84 -18.58 -2.89
N ALA A 137 -5.74 -18.70 -3.86
CA ALA A 137 -5.34 -18.77 -5.26
C ALA A 137 -4.92 -17.39 -5.82
N GLN A 138 -5.48 -16.32 -5.28
CA GLN A 138 -5.35 -14.96 -5.82
C GLN A 138 -5.09 -13.96 -4.69
N ILE A 139 -4.27 -12.95 -4.99
CA ILE A 139 -4.03 -11.79 -4.13
C ILE A 139 -4.43 -10.54 -4.91
N VAL A 140 -5.31 -9.73 -4.32
CA VAL A 140 -5.76 -8.47 -4.91
C VAL A 140 -5.12 -7.29 -4.18
N LEU A 141 -4.27 -6.55 -4.88
CA LEU A 141 -3.64 -5.33 -4.37
C LEU A 141 -4.53 -4.14 -4.74
N LYS A 142 -5.10 -3.48 -3.74
CA LYS A 142 -5.97 -2.31 -3.94
C LYS A 142 -5.16 -1.02 -3.80
N VAL A 143 -4.67 -0.49 -4.91
CA VAL A 143 -3.75 0.66 -4.93
C VAL A 143 -3.94 1.53 -6.16
N THR A 144 -3.63 2.82 -6.06
CA THR A 144 -3.65 3.74 -7.22
C THR A 144 -2.26 4.00 -7.80
N ASP A 145 -1.21 3.65 -7.05
CA ASP A 145 0.17 3.88 -7.48
C ASP A 145 0.59 2.91 -8.59
N ILE A 146 1.31 3.43 -9.58
CA ILE A 146 1.83 2.64 -10.70
C ILE A 146 3.11 1.88 -10.31
N ASP A 147 3.86 2.36 -9.31
CA ASP A 147 5.09 1.73 -8.86
C ASP A 147 4.79 0.31 -8.35
N ILE A 148 3.68 0.14 -7.64
CA ILE A 148 3.16 -1.17 -7.22
C ILE A 148 2.77 -2.04 -8.41
N VAL A 149 2.17 -1.49 -9.48
CA VAL A 149 1.83 -2.27 -10.68
C VAL A 149 3.10 -2.81 -11.34
N VAL A 150 4.13 -1.97 -11.44
CA VAL A 150 5.44 -2.36 -11.99
C VAL A 150 6.07 -3.46 -11.13
N LEU A 151 6.06 -3.30 -9.80
CA LEU A 151 6.55 -4.31 -8.85
C LEU A 151 5.77 -5.62 -8.97
N ALA A 152 4.43 -5.55 -9.04
CA ALA A 152 3.57 -6.73 -9.15
C ALA A 152 3.84 -7.50 -10.44
N VAL A 153 3.98 -6.82 -11.58
CA VAL A 153 4.33 -7.46 -12.86
C VAL A 153 5.76 -8.02 -12.82
N GLY A 154 6.71 -7.27 -12.26
CA GLY A 154 8.11 -7.68 -12.17
C GLY A 154 8.32 -8.91 -11.29
N TYR A 155 7.57 -9.04 -10.20
CA TYR A 155 7.72 -10.10 -9.22
C TYR A 155 6.65 -11.20 -9.29
N ALA A 156 5.61 -11.09 -10.12
CA ALA A 156 4.50 -12.06 -10.16
C ALA A 156 4.93 -13.54 -10.23
N ASN A 157 5.96 -13.88 -11.01
CA ASN A 157 6.42 -15.27 -11.16
C ASN A 157 7.23 -15.80 -9.96
N GLN A 158 7.49 -14.97 -8.94
CA GLN A 158 8.09 -15.40 -7.68
C GLN A 158 7.04 -15.88 -6.68
N PHE A 159 5.77 -15.58 -6.92
CA PHE A 159 4.67 -15.95 -6.06
C PHE A 159 3.85 -17.08 -6.70
N GLN A 160 3.29 -17.95 -5.87
CA GLN A 160 2.43 -19.05 -6.33
C GLN A 160 1.02 -18.55 -6.65
N ASN A 161 0.61 -17.45 -6.03
CA ASN A 161 -0.71 -16.86 -6.21
C ASN A 161 -0.75 -15.98 -7.46
N GLU A 162 -1.94 -15.87 -8.05
CA GLU A 162 -2.20 -14.89 -9.09
C GLU A 162 -2.27 -13.49 -8.48
N LEU A 163 -1.39 -12.59 -8.93
CA LEU A 163 -1.39 -11.19 -8.51
C LEU A 163 -2.31 -10.36 -9.42
N ILE A 164 -3.27 -9.69 -8.79
CA ILE A 164 -4.21 -8.80 -9.46
C ILE A 164 -4.10 -7.42 -8.80
N VAL A 165 -3.94 -6.37 -9.59
CA VAL A 165 -3.99 -4.99 -9.09
C VAL A 165 -5.34 -4.37 -9.43
N ASN A 166 -6.04 -3.88 -8.42
CA ASN A 166 -7.24 -3.06 -8.56
C ASN A 166 -6.85 -1.57 -8.50
N SER A 167 -6.68 -0.95 -9.68
CA SER A 167 -6.25 0.45 -9.82
C SER A 167 -7.39 1.47 -9.81
N SER A 168 -8.57 1.08 -9.35
CA SER A 168 -9.75 1.95 -9.42
C SER A 168 -9.69 3.13 -8.47
N PRO A 169 -9.95 4.35 -8.95
CA PRO A 169 -10.11 5.51 -8.08
C PRO A 169 -11.45 5.48 -7.33
N SER A 170 -12.47 4.77 -7.85
CA SER A 170 -13.79 4.67 -7.23
C SER A 170 -14.36 3.25 -7.30
N PRO A 171 -15.33 2.90 -6.44
CA PRO A 171 -16.03 1.61 -6.50
C PRO A 171 -16.82 1.39 -7.80
N THR A 172 -17.22 2.47 -8.48
CA THR A 172 -18.07 2.45 -9.68
C THR A 172 -17.30 2.22 -10.97
N ASN A 173 -15.99 2.48 -11.01
CA ASN A 173 -15.14 2.30 -12.19
C ASN A 173 -14.04 1.30 -11.90
N GLN A 174 -14.41 0.02 -11.89
CA GLN A 174 -13.51 -1.06 -11.52
C GLN A 174 -12.50 -1.40 -12.64
N LYS A 175 -11.20 -1.33 -12.34
CA LYS A 175 -10.06 -1.55 -13.22
C LYS A 175 -9.15 -2.56 -12.56
N PHE A 176 -9.23 -3.80 -13.05
CA PHE A 176 -8.38 -4.89 -12.59
C PHE A 176 -7.33 -5.21 -13.64
N ILE A 177 -6.08 -5.30 -13.20
CA ILE A 177 -4.94 -5.68 -14.03
C ILE A 177 -4.41 -6.99 -13.49
N ASN A 178 -4.43 -8.03 -14.32
CA ASN A 178 -3.84 -9.32 -13.96
C ASN A 178 -2.34 -9.27 -14.22
N CYS A 179 -1.58 -8.98 -13.16
CA CYS A 179 -0.13 -8.79 -13.22
C CYS A 179 0.60 -10.11 -13.50
N SER A 180 0.07 -11.25 -13.06
CA SER A 180 0.65 -12.56 -13.38
C SER A 180 0.55 -12.89 -14.87
N LYS A 181 -0.61 -12.67 -15.50
CA LYS A 181 -0.78 -12.84 -16.95
C LYS A 181 0.09 -11.85 -17.73
N LEU A 182 0.11 -10.59 -17.32
CA LEU A 182 0.94 -9.56 -17.94
C LEU A 182 2.43 -9.88 -17.82
N SER A 183 2.89 -10.36 -16.66
CA SER A 183 4.27 -10.80 -16.45
C SER A 183 4.67 -11.93 -17.40
N ASN A 184 3.77 -12.90 -17.59
CA ASN A 184 3.98 -13.99 -18.52
C ASN A 184 4.07 -13.48 -19.97
N GLU A 185 3.14 -12.64 -20.42
CA GLU A 185 3.19 -12.01 -21.76
C GLU A 185 4.48 -11.20 -21.97
N CYS A 186 4.84 -10.34 -21.01
CA CYS A 186 6.07 -9.55 -21.08
C CYS A 186 7.33 -10.42 -21.15
N ARG A 187 7.32 -11.60 -20.53
CA ARG A 187 8.44 -12.55 -20.54
C ARG A 187 8.51 -13.37 -21.82
N THR A 188 7.41 -14.04 -22.19
CA THR A 188 7.39 -15.02 -23.29
C THR A 188 7.38 -14.33 -24.64
N ARG A 189 6.54 -13.30 -24.81
CA ARG A 189 6.33 -12.64 -26.08
C ARG A 189 7.34 -11.53 -26.34
N HIS A 190 7.64 -10.75 -25.30
CA HIS A 190 8.42 -9.52 -25.48
C HIS A 190 9.84 -9.56 -24.90
N LYS A 191 10.17 -10.54 -24.05
CA LYS A 191 11.48 -10.64 -23.37
C LYS A 191 11.86 -9.36 -22.58
N ILE A 192 10.88 -8.65 -22.00
CA ILE A 192 11.04 -7.33 -21.35
C ILE A 192 11.29 -7.43 -19.84
N LYS A 193 11.17 -8.59 -19.19
CA LYS A 193 11.14 -8.67 -17.72
C LYS A 193 12.28 -7.91 -16.99
N PRO A 194 13.58 -8.15 -17.24
CA PRO A 194 14.64 -7.38 -16.57
C PRO A 194 14.67 -5.90 -17.01
N LYS A 195 14.14 -5.59 -18.21
CA LYS A 195 14.05 -4.24 -18.76
C LYS A 195 12.91 -3.43 -18.11
N LEU A 196 11.91 -4.05 -17.49
CA LEU A 196 10.75 -3.34 -16.93
C LEU A 196 11.14 -2.42 -15.77
N PHE A 197 11.93 -2.91 -14.81
CA PHE A 197 12.42 -2.09 -13.70
C PHE A 197 13.36 -0.98 -14.20
N ILE A 198 14.22 -1.30 -15.17
CA ILE A 198 15.12 -0.34 -15.79
C ILE A 198 14.32 0.75 -16.51
N LEU A 199 13.32 0.38 -17.31
CA LEU A 199 12.42 1.32 -17.98
C LEU A 199 11.74 2.25 -17.00
N HIS A 200 11.20 1.69 -15.93
CA HIS A 200 10.49 2.45 -14.91
C HIS A 200 11.43 3.48 -14.27
N ALA A 201 12.62 3.05 -13.85
CA ALA A 201 13.65 3.92 -13.29
C ALA A 201 14.12 5.00 -14.28
N LEU A 202 14.36 4.68 -15.55
CA LEU A 202 14.80 5.65 -16.57
C LEU A 202 13.69 6.63 -16.96
N SER A 203 12.43 6.19 -16.89
CA SER A 203 11.26 7.01 -17.19
C SER A 203 10.82 7.93 -16.05
N GLY A 204 11.48 7.82 -14.90
CA GLY A 204 11.15 8.49 -13.66
C GLY A 204 10.12 7.70 -12.81
N CYS A 205 10.43 7.55 -11.52
CA CYS A 205 9.57 7.04 -10.46
C CYS A 205 9.84 7.82 -9.16
N ASP A 206 9.24 7.41 -8.04
CA ASP A 206 9.43 8.09 -6.75
C ASP A 206 10.91 8.14 -6.29
N SER A 207 11.72 7.19 -6.75
CA SER A 207 13.14 7.09 -6.39
C SER A 207 14.10 7.68 -7.43
N THR A 208 13.65 7.99 -8.66
CA THR A 208 14.52 8.47 -9.74
C THR A 208 13.89 9.59 -10.55
N SER A 209 14.70 10.61 -10.89
CA SER A 209 14.28 11.61 -11.87
C SER A 209 14.27 11.03 -13.29
N PHE A 210 13.43 11.58 -14.18
CA PHE A 210 13.39 11.18 -15.58
C PHE A 210 14.56 11.80 -16.38
N ILE A 211 15.00 11.12 -17.45
CA ILE A 211 15.96 11.70 -18.38
C ILE A 211 15.28 12.83 -19.17
N ARG A 212 15.82 14.05 -19.05
CA ARG A 212 15.32 15.25 -19.74
C ARG A 212 15.17 15.00 -21.25
N ASN A 213 14.01 15.36 -21.80
CA ASN A 213 13.63 15.20 -23.22
C ASN A 213 13.46 13.75 -23.72
N VAL A 214 13.33 12.77 -22.83
CA VAL A 214 13.01 11.38 -23.22
C VAL A 214 11.65 10.98 -22.63
N SER A 215 10.65 10.78 -23.50
CA SER A 215 9.32 10.33 -23.07
C SER A 215 9.28 8.82 -22.82
N LYS A 216 8.30 8.34 -22.02
CA LYS A 216 8.09 6.89 -21.77
C LYS A 216 7.95 6.09 -23.07
N LYS A 217 7.27 6.67 -24.07
CA LYS A 217 7.10 6.10 -25.41
C LYS A 217 8.42 5.97 -26.20
N LYS A 218 9.37 6.88 -25.98
CA LYS A 218 10.68 6.83 -26.64
C LYS A 218 11.55 5.71 -26.06
N HIS A 219 11.53 5.50 -24.74
CA HIS A 219 12.23 4.38 -24.09
C HIS A 219 11.77 3.01 -24.59
N LEU A 220 10.47 2.82 -24.77
CA LEU A 220 9.90 1.56 -25.27
C LEU A 220 10.32 1.20 -26.70
N LYS A 221 10.70 2.18 -27.53
CA LYS A 221 11.14 1.94 -28.92
C LYS A 221 12.59 1.44 -29.04
N HIS A 222 13.38 1.59 -27.98
CA HIS A 222 14.81 1.22 -27.98
C HIS A 222 15.09 -0.12 -27.29
N LEU A 223 14.05 -0.93 -27.04
CA LEU A 223 14.11 -2.22 -26.37
C LEU A 223 13.68 -3.37 -27.25
#